data_AF-A0A5P2X0K6-F1
#
_entry.id   AF-A0A5P2X0K6-F1
#
_cell.length_a   1.000
_cell.length_b   1.000
_cell.length_c   1.000
_cell.angle_alpha   90.00
_cell.angle_beta   90.00
_cell.angle_gamma   90.00
#
_symmetry.space_group_name_H-M   'P 1'
#
loop_
_entity.id
_entity.type
_entity.pdbx_description
1 polymer ?
#
loop_
_entity_poly.entity_id
_entity_poly.type
_entity_poly.pdbx_seq_one_letter_code
_entity_poly.pdbx_strand_id
1 'polypeptide(L)'
;MPEETEQAAEQQESPQPTEQVVAKGDAEEVEEPSAGDAPEAEPDKKDEPFDEARAKAALRKKNSENENLRKRLKEAEPLLAELKRRQQAELSESERLTEQLGVAQEQIAKTRQRLVRSQVQALAGAATDARPAFADPADAFGELDLDSYIDDSGDIDEAAIEADLQALLERKPHWAKSQPQEGPRRPAPDRTQASGANKKQAPSPRDEFAGWLSTQLK
;
A
#
# COMPACT_ATOMS: atom_id res chain seq x y z
N MET A 1 -42.75 10.70 -15.37
CA MET A 1 -43.88 11.32 -14.64
C MET A 1 -44.63 10.20 -13.94
N PRO A 2 -44.94 10.28 -12.64
CA PRO A 2 -44.15 10.66 -11.44
C PRO A 2 -44.06 9.43 -10.48
N GLU A 3 -43.02 9.30 -9.65
CA GLU A 3 -42.94 9.67 -8.21
C GLU A 3 -43.81 8.82 -7.28
N GLU A 4 -43.16 8.18 -6.28
CA GLU A 4 -43.36 8.35 -4.82
C GLU A 4 -42.86 7.08 -4.09
N THR A 5 -41.70 7.06 -3.44
CA THR A 5 -41.25 7.72 -2.18
C THR A 5 -41.60 6.90 -0.92
N GLU A 6 -40.53 6.42 -0.26
CA GLU A 6 -40.26 6.28 1.18
C GLU A 6 -41.16 5.45 2.13
N GLN A 7 -40.51 4.51 2.81
CA GLN A 7 -40.50 4.28 4.27
C GLN A 7 -39.30 3.32 4.54
N ALA A 8 -38.16 3.74 5.11
CA ALA A 8 -37.87 4.04 6.53
C ALA A 8 -38.44 2.96 7.48
N ALA A 9 -37.75 2.36 8.44
CA ALA A 9 -36.39 2.30 8.98
C ALA A 9 -36.43 1.16 10.07
N GLU A 10 -35.32 0.93 10.79
CA GLU A 10 -35.17 0.02 11.96
C GLU A 10 -34.84 -1.44 11.63
N GLN A 11 -33.82 -2.10 12.19
CA GLN A 11 -33.01 -1.84 13.38
C GLN A 11 -31.69 -2.61 13.28
N GLN A 12 -30.67 -2.10 13.97
CA GLN A 12 -29.31 -2.61 14.12
C GLN A 12 -29.28 -3.89 14.96
N GLU A 13 -28.39 -4.83 14.63
CA GLU A 13 -27.74 -5.65 15.64
C GLU A 13 -26.30 -5.96 15.19
N SER A 14 -25.34 -5.30 15.86
CA SER A 14 -23.91 -5.59 15.78
C SER A 14 -23.54 -6.55 16.92
N PRO A 15 -22.50 -7.38 16.73
CA PRO A 15 -22.15 -8.47 17.63
C PRO A 15 -21.44 -7.97 18.90
N GLN A 16 -21.83 -8.47 20.06
CA GLN A 16 -21.04 -8.31 21.29
C GLN A 16 -20.06 -9.47 21.48
N PRO A 17 -18.79 -9.18 21.87
CA PRO A 17 -17.80 -10.16 22.24
C PRO A 17 -17.83 -10.41 23.75
N THR A 18 -17.84 -11.67 24.18
CA THR A 18 -17.56 -12.05 25.58
C THR A 18 -16.10 -12.44 25.74
N GLU A 19 -15.31 -11.51 26.28
CA GLU A 19 -14.08 -11.77 27.04
C GLU A 19 -14.41 -12.28 28.45
N GLN A 20 -13.39 -12.87 29.13
CA GLN A 20 -13.25 -13.27 30.55
C GLN A 20 -13.33 -14.81 30.77
N VAL A 21 -12.39 -15.52 31.44
CA VAL A 21 -11.23 -15.19 32.29
C VAL A 21 -10.20 -16.33 32.18
N VAL A 22 -8.91 -15.98 32.16
CA VAL A 22 -7.80 -16.91 32.43
C VAL A 22 -7.56 -16.92 33.95
N ALA A 23 -7.70 -18.07 34.61
CA ALA A 23 -7.23 -18.27 35.97
C ALA A 23 -6.42 -19.58 36.04
N LYS A 24 -5.11 -19.40 36.17
CA LYS A 24 -4.11 -20.42 36.47
C LYS A 24 -4.13 -20.68 37.97
N GLY A 25 -4.27 -21.95 38.37
CA GLY A 25 -4.17 -22.39 39.75
C GLY A 25 -3.79 -23.87 39.79
N ASP A 26 -2.48 -24.12 39.88
CA ASP A 26 -1.88 -25.39 40.29
C ASP A 26 -2.26 -25.67 41.74
N ALA A 27 -2.92 -26.80 41.99
CA ALA A 27 -2.92 -27.50 43.26
C ALA A 27 -3.00 -29.00 42.95
N GLU A 28 -1.89 -29.70 43.17
CA GLU A 28 -1.84 -31.15 43.28
C GLU A 28 -2.81 -31.60 44.38
N GLU A 29 -3.84 -32.35 44.00
CA GLU A 29 -4.47 -33.31 44.89
C GLU A 29 -4.51 -34.65 44.15
N VAL A 30 -3.68 -35.56 44.66
CA VAL A 30 -3.62 -36.97 44.26
C VAL A 30 -4.93 -37.59 44.74
N GLU A 31 -5.94 -37.62 43.88
CA GLU A 31 -7.11 -38.47 44.08
C GLU A 31 -6.78 -39.89 43.62
N GLU A 32 -6.91 -40.81 44.58
CA GLU A 32 -6.85 -42.25 44.45
C GLU A 32 -7.68 -42.77 43.26
N PRO A 33 -7.34 -43.95 42.67
CA PRO A 33 -8.13 -44.51 41.59
C PRO A 33 -9.53 -44.82 42.13
N SER A 34 -10.50 -43.97 41.76
CA SER A 34 -11.92 -44.23 41.96
C SER A 34 -12.26 -45.51 41.19
N ALA A 35 -12.22 -46.61 41.93
CA ALA A 35 -12.85 -47.87 41.59
C ALA A 35 -14.37 -47.61 41.59
N GLY A 36 -14.89 -47.17 40.45
CA GLY A 36 -16.28 -46.83 40.28
C GLY A 36 -16.77 -47.26 38.91
N ASP A 37 -17.58 -48.31 38.90
CA ASP A 37 -18.36 -48.82 37.78
C ASP A 37 -17.62 -49.71 36.75
N ALA A 38 -17.06 -50.80 37.26
CA ALA A 38 -17.18 -52.07 36.53
C ALA A 38 -18.69 -52.36 36.41
N PRO A 39 -19.24 -52.62 35.21
CA PRO A 39 -20.66 -52.84 35.05
C PRO A 39 -21.09 -53.98 35.98
N GLU A 40 -21.91 -53.65 36.98
CA GLU A 40 -22.61 -54.63 37.81
C GLU A 40 -23.27 -55.64 36.88
N ALA A 41 -22.81 -56.88 36.98
CA ALA A 41 -23.44 -58.00 36.32
C ALA A 41 -24.86 -58.12 36.88
N GLU A 42 -25.86 -57.73 36.08
CA GLU A 42 -27.26 -57.97 36.41
C GLU A 42 -27.45 -59.45 36.80
N PRO A 43 -28.11 -59.73 37.94
CA PRO A 43 -28.35 -61.09 38.40
C PRO A 43 -29.47 -61.75 37.57
N ASP A 44 -29.23 -63.01 37.20
CA ASP A 44 -30.24 -64.02 36.86
C ASP A 44 -31.45 -63.55 36.03
N LYS A 45 -31.22 -63.35 34.72
CA LYS A 45 -32.23 -63.80 33.76
C LYS A 45 -32.16 -65.33 33.75
N LYS A 46 -32.99 -65.92 34.64
CA LYS A 46 -33.48 -67.30 34.65
C LYS A 46 -33.25 -67.99 33.31
N ASP A 47 -32.64 -69.18 33.35
CA ASP A 47 -32.43 -70.15 32.27
C ASP A 47 -33.53 -70.16 31.19
N GLU A 48 -33.53 -69.16 30.31
CA GLU A 48 -34.12 -69.28 28.99
C GLU A 48 -33.16 -70.19 28.22
N PRO A 49 -33.62 -71.36 27.73
CA PRO A 49 -32.74 -72.22 26.94
C PRO A 49 -32.20 -71.39 25.78
N PHE A 50 -30.89 -71.39 25.59
CA PHE A 50 -30.22 -70.70 24.50
C PHE A 50 -30.93 -71.05 23.19
N ASP A 51 -31.76 -70.12 22.72
CA ASP A 51 -32.54 -70.31 21.52
C ASP A 51 -31.61 -70.06 20.34
N GLU A 52 -30.95 -71.14 19.91
CA GLU A 52 -30.04 -71.15 18.78
C GLU A 52 -30.65 -70.48 17.54
N ALA A 53 -31.97 -70.58 17.35
CA ALA A 53 -32.65 -69.99 16.21
C ALA A 53 -32.70 -68.46 16.32
N ARG A 54 -33.00 -67.91 17.50
CA ARG A 54 -32.97 -66.45 17.76
C ARG A 54 -31.56 -65.88 17.65
N ALA A 55 -30.56 -66.56 18.21
CA ALA A 55 -29.17 -66.15 18.13
C ALA A 55 -28.65 -66.14 16.68
N LYS A 56 -28.95 -67.20 15.90
CA LYS A 56 -28.61 -67.28 14.47
C LYS A 56 -29.33 -66.19 13.66
N ALA A 57 -30.59 -65.87 13.97
CA ALA A 57 -31.33 -64.78 13.31
C ALA A 57 -30.72 -63.40 13.61
N ALA A 58 -30.35 -63.13 14.87
CA ALA A 58 -29.70 -61.88 15.27
C ALA A 58 -28.32 -61.71 14.60
N LEU A 59 -27.52 -62.79 14.53
CA LEU A 59 -26.24 -62.79 13.83
C LEU A 59 -26.40 -62.54 12.33
N ARG A 60 -27.39 -63.18 11.68
CA ARG A 60 -27.70 -62.93 10.26
C ARG A 60 -28.08 -61.47 10.02
N LYS A 61 -28.92 -60.88 10.89
CA LYS A 61 -29.30 -59.48 10.81
C LYS A 61 -28.07 -58.55 10.92
N LYS A 62 -27.26 -58.72 11.97
CA LYS A 62 -26.02 -57.93 12.17
C LYS A 62 -25.02 -58.09 11.03
N ASN A 63 -24.89 -59.28 10.46
CA ASN A 63 -24.02 -59.52 9.31
C ASN A 63 -24.55 -58.78 8.06
N SER A 64 -25.85 -58.83 7.80
CA SER A 64 -26.46 -58.10 6.68
C SER A 64 -26.35 -56.58 6.83
N GLU A 65 -26.48 -56.04 8.05
CA GLU A 65 -26.28 -54.62 8.35
C GLU A 65 -24.81 -54.22 8.13
N ASN A 66 -23.86 -55.01 8.61
CA ASN A 66 -22.44 -54.78 8.38
C ASN A 66 -22.07 -54.82 6.89
N GLU A 67 -22.62 -55.78 6.14
CA GLU A 67 -22.41 -55.84 4.69
C GLU A 67 -22.97 -54.61 3.98
N ASN A 68 -24.15 -54.14 4.37
CA ASN A 68 -24.75 -52.93 3.81
C ASN A 68 -23.94 -51.67 4.17
N LEU A 69 -23.44 -51.56 5.39
CA LEU A 69 -22.56 -50.46 5.81
C LEU A 69 -21.25 -50.48 5.02
N ARG A 70 -20.64 -51.65 4.84
CA ARG A 70 -19.42 -51.80 4.02
C ARG A 70 -19.65 -51.42 2.57
N LYS A 71 -20.80 -51.79 1.98
CA LYS A 71 -21.18 -51.39 0.62
C LYS A 71 -21.32 -49.87 0.52
N ARG A 72 -22.05 -49.24 1.45
CA ARG A 72 -22.21 -47.78 1.49
C ARG A 72 -20.89 -47.04 1.69
N LEU A 73 -20.01 -47.54 2.56
CA LEU A 73 -18.68 -46.96 2.75
C LEU A 73 -17.86 -47.06 1.46
N LYS A 74 -17.87 -48.21 0.81
CA LYS A 74 -17.18 -48.43 -0.47
C LYS A 74 -17.70 -47.52 -1.60
N GLU A 75 -18.99 -47.16 -1.58
CA GLU A 75 -19.59 -46.21 -2.51
C GLU A 75 -19.30 -44.75 -2.15
N ALA A 76 -19.23 -44.41 -0.85
CA ALA A 76 -18.97 -43.06 -0.37
C ALA A 76 -17.48 -42.66 -0.46
N GLU A 77 -16.56 -43.59 -0.26
CA GLU A 77 -15.11 -43.37 -0.34
C GLU A 77 -14.64 -42.71 -1.65
N PRO A 78 -15.01 -43.19 -2.86
CA PRO A 78 -14.59 -42.55 -4.10
C PRO A 78 -15.20 -41.15 -4.27
N LEU A 79 -16.45 -40.95 -3.84
CA LEU A 79 -17.11 -39.64 -3.90
C LEU A 79 -16.39 -38.62 -3.00
N LEU A 80 -16.00 -39.02 -1.79
CA LEU A 80 -15.20 -38.17 -0.90
C LEU A 80 -13.82 -37.89 -1.47
N ALA A 81 -13.18 -38.87 -2.11
CA ALA A 81 -11.88 -38.67 -2.76
C ALA A 81 -11.96 -37.70 -3.94
N GLU A 82 -13.02 -37.78 -4.76
CA GLU A 82 -13.28 -36.84 -5.85
C GLU A 82 -13.55 -35.42 -5.35
N LEU A 83 -14.36 -35.27 -4.29
CA LEU A 83 -14.62 -33.97 -3.68
C LEU A 83 -13.33 -33.34 -3.12
N LYS A 84 -12.50 -34.12 -2.44
CA LYS A 84 -11.20 -33.63 -1.95
C LYS A 84 -10.29 -33.20 -3.09
N ARG A 85 -10.24 -33.94 -4.21
CA ARG A 85 -9.45 -33.55 -5.39
C ARG A 85 -9.95 -32.26 -6.00
N ARG A 86 -11.26 -32.08 -6.13
CA ARG A 86 -11.86 -30.82 -6.64
C ARG A 86 -11.55 -29.65 -5.72
N GLN A 87 -11.74 -29.82 -4.41
CA GLN A 87 -11.41 -28.78 -3.43
C GLN A 87 -9.92 -28.42 -3.46
N GLN A 88 -9.02 -29.39 -3.58
CA GLN A 88 -7.58 -29.10 -3.71
C GLN A 88 -7.24 -28.35 -5.00
N ALA A 89 -7.88 -28.71 -6.12
CA ALA A 89 -7.73 -27.98 -7.38
C ALA A 89 -8.26 -26.55 -7.26
N GLU A 90 -9.49 -26.38 -6.74
CA GLU A 90 -10.11 -25.07 -6.52
C GLU A 90 -9.30 -24.20 -5.56
N LEU A 91 -8.79 -24.77 -4.47
CA LEU A 91 -7.91 -24.07 -3.53
C LEU A 91 -6.65 -23.58 -4.26
N SER A 92 -5.99 -24.45 -5.04
CA SER A 92 -4.79 -24.05 -5.79
C SER A 92 -5.06 -22.99 -6.87
N GLU A 93 -6.23 -23.01 -7.51
CA GLU A 93 -6.65 -21.98 -8.46
C GLU A 93 -6.99 -20.67 -7.74
N SER A 94 -7.67 -20.75 -6.60
CA SER A 94 -7.99 -19.59 -5.77
C SER A 94 -6.73 -18.90 -5.25
N GLU A 95 -5.75 -19.65 -4.75
CA GLU A 95 -4.46 -19.14 -4.29
C GLU A 95 -3.74 -18.41 -5.44
N ARG A 96 -3.67 -19.04 -6.62
CA ARG A 96 -3.07 -18.42 -7.81
C ARG A 96 -3.79 -17.12 -8.22
N LEU A 97 -5.12 -17.09 -8.16
CA LEU A 97 -5.90 -15.89 -8.47
C LEU A 97 -5.66 -14.80 -7.43
N THR A 98 -5.60 -15.14 -6.14
CA THR A 98 -5.30 -14.17 -5.08
C THR A 98 -3.91 -13.58 -5.20
N GLU A 99 -2.91 -14.40 -5.56
CA GLU A 99 -1.55 -13.94 -5.82
C GLU A 99 -1.51 -12.98 -7.03
N GLN A 100 -2.19 -13.34 -8.13
CA GLN A 100 -2.29 -12.48 -9.30
C GLN A 100 -2.99 -11.15 -9.00
N LEU A 101 -4.06 -11.18 -8.21
CA LEU A 101 -4.75 -9.98 -7.76
C LEU A 101 -3.85 -9.11 -6.88
N GLY A 102 -3.11 -9.71 -5.94
CA GLY A 102 -2.14 -8.99 -5.11
C GLY A 102 -1.05 -8.32 -5.94
N VAL A 103 -0.44 -9.04 -6.88
CA VAL A 103 0.57 -8.50 -7.80
C VAL A 103 -0.01 -7.36 -8.65
N ALA A 104 -1.22 -7.52 -9.18
CA ALA A 104 -1.88 -6.48 -9.95
C ALA A 104 -2.17 -5.24 -9.11
N GLN A 105 -2.67 -5.40 -7.88
CA GLN A 105 -2.93 -4.30 -6.95
C GLN A 105 -1.65 -3.55 -6.57
N GLU A 106 -0.55 -4.26 -6.31
CA GLU A 106 0.75 -3.61 -6.07
C GLU A 106 1.25 -2.82 -7.27
N GLN A 107 1.08 -3.35 -8.48
CA GLN A 107 1.46 -2.64 -9.70
C GLN A 107 0.62 -1.39 -9.91
N ILE A 108 -0.69 -1.47 -9.65
CA ILE A 108 -1.60 -0.31 -9.69
C ILE A 108 -1.18 0.73 -8.64
N ALA A 109 -0.90 0.34 -7.40
CA ALA A 109 -0.43 1.26 -6.37
C ALA A 109 0.89 1.93 -6.76
N LYS A 110 1.88 1.17 -7.23
CA LYS A 110 3.19 1.69 -7.69
C LYS A 110 3.05 2.64 -8.88
N THR A 111 2.16 2.35 -9.82
CA THR A 111 1.93 3.22 -10.99
C THR A 111 1.21 4.50 -10.60
N ARG A 112 0.20 4.43 -9.72
CA ARG A 112 -0.47 5.61 -9.16
C ARG A 112 0.49 6.54 -8.44
N GLN A 113 1.33 6.01 -7.56
CA GLN A 113 2.34 6.82 -6.85
C GLN A 113 3.33 7.49 -7.81
N ARG A 114 3.75 6.79 -8.87
CA ARG A 114 4.61 7.40 -9.91
C ARG A 114 3.88 8.49 -10.69
N LEU A 115 2.59 8.31 -10.96
CA LEU A 115 1.77 9.28 -11.66
C LEU A 115 1.63 10.56 -10.84
N VAL A 116 1.20 10.45 -9.57
CA VAL A 116 1.13 11.60 -8.66
C VAL A 116 2.48 12.29 -8.52
N ARG A 117 3.56 11.53 -8.32
CA ARG A 117 4.90 12.09 -8.24
C ARG A 117 5.28 12.87 -9.50
N SER A 118 4.99 12.33 -10.68
CA SER A 118 5.26 13.00 -11.95
C SER A 118 4.40 14.26 -12.14
N GLN A 119 3.15 14.23 -11.67
CA GLN A 119 2.23 15.37 -11.72
C GLN A 119 2.69 16.49 -10.78
N VAL A 120 3.01 16.16 -9.53
CA VAL A 120 3.59 17.11 -8.56
C VAL A 120 4.88 17.70 -9.12
N GLN A 121 5.76 16.88 -9.71
CA GLN A 121 6.99 17.36 -10.32
C GLN A 121 6.73 18.31 -11.50
N ALA A 122 5.75 17.99 -12.36
CA ALA A 122 5.37 18.83 -13.49
C ALA A 122 4.81 20.17 -13.02
N LEU A 123 3.86 20.15 -12.07
CA LEU A 123 3.27 21.36 -11.49
C LEU A 123 4.32 22.19 -10.75
N ALA A 124 5.15 21.58 -9.91
CA ALA A 124 6.23 22.27 -9.19
C ALA A 124 7.22 22.96 -10.15
N GLY A 125 7.54 22.32 -11.28
CA GLY A 125 8.42 22.88 -12.31
C GLY A 125 7.79 24.00 -13.14
N ALA A 126 6.46 24.04 -13.24
CA ALA A 126 5.73 25.12 -13.90
C ALA A 126 5.60 26.34 -12.97
N ALA A 127 5.74 27.53 -13.56
CA ALA A 127 5.36 28.78 -12.91
C ALA A 127 3.91 29.09 -13.29
N THR A 128 3.11 29.47 -12.30
CA THR A 128 1.73 29.94 -12.48
C THR A 128 1.62 31.40 -12.04
N ASP A 129 0.50 32.05 -12.33
CA ASP A 129 0.26 33.43 -11.92
C ASP A 129 0.30 33.61 -10.39
N ALA A 130 -0.06 32.56 -9.64
CA ALA A 130 -0.09 32.54 -8.19
C ALA A 130 1.25 32.14 -7.54
N ARG A 131 2.13 31.42 -8.28
CA ARG A 131 3.30 30.77 -7.69
C ARG A 131 4.49 30.70 -8.64
N PRO A 132 5.70 31.11 -8.22
CA PRO A 132 6.92 30.86 -9.01
C PRO A 132 7.26 29.37 -9.07
N ALA A 133 7.93 28.93 -10.14
CA ALA A 133 8.43 27.56 -10.23
C ALA A 133 9.41 27.23 -9.09
N PHE A 134 9.46 25.97 -8.66
CA PHE A 134 10.47 25.50 -7.71
C PHE A 134 11.86 25.51 -8.36
N ALA A 135 12.89 25.78 -7.56
CA ALA A 135 14.28 25.70 -7.98
C ALA A 135 14.67 24.25 -8.27
N ASP A 136 14.27 23.33 -7.38
CA ASP A 136 14.27 21.90 -7.60
C ASP A 136 12.85 21.34 -7.40
N PRO A 137 12.15 20.91 -8.46
CA PRO A 137 10.86 20.26 -8.35
C PRO A 137 10.87 19.01 -7.46
N ALA A 138 12.05 18.43 -7.22
CA ALA A 138 12.18 17.24 -6.39
C ALA A 138 11.97 17.50 -4.89
N ASP A 139 12.23 18.72 -4.41
CA ASP A 139 12.05 19.06 -3.00
C ASP A 139 10.58 19.02 -2.58
N ALA A 140 9.66 19.25 -3.52
CA ALA A 140 8.22 19.26 -3.26
C ALA A 140 7.68 17.88 -2.86
N PHE A 141 8.07 16.81 -3.56
CA PHE A 141 7.49 15.47 -3.30
C PHE A 141 7.93 14.87 -1.96
N GLY A 142 9.02 15.37 -1.35
CA GLY A 142 9.50 14.87 -0.06
C GLY A 142 8.74 15.44 1.13
N GLU A 143 8.00 16.54 0.93
CA GLU A 143 7.29 17.26 1.98
C GLU A 143 5.76 17.10 1.88
N LEU A 144 5.26 16.82 0.68
CA LEU A 144 3.84 16.60 0.42
C LEU A 144 3.45 15.13 0.61
N ASP A 145 2.25 14.89 1.13
CA ASP A 145 1.68 13.54 1.24
C ASP A 145 1.04 13.13 -0.09
N LEU A 146 1.77 12.35 -0.90
CA LEU A 146 1.35 12.00 -2.26
C LEU A 146 0.06 11.18 -2.32
N ASP A 147 -0.23 10.36 -1.30
CA ASP A 147 -1.40 9.50 -1.30
C ASP A 147 -2.70 10.30 -1.01
N SER A 148 -2.58 11.50 -0.42
CA SER A 148 -3.72 12.39 -0.11
C SER A 148 -4.35 13.06 -1.34
N TYR A 149 -3.65 13.10 -2.47
CA TYR A 149 -4.11 13.77 -3.70
C TYR A 149 -4.85 12.84 -4.66
N ILE A 150 -5.05 11.57 -4.28
CA ILE A 150 -5.79 10.61 -5.08
C ILE A 150 -7.18 10.47 -4.47
N ASP A 151 -8.22 10.74 -5.25
CA ASP A 151 -9.60 10.59 -4.79
C ASP A 151 -10.07 9.12 -4.81
N ASP A 152 -11.30 8.87 -4.35
CA ASP A 152 -11.91 7.53 -4.36
C ASP A 152 -12.08 6.96 -5.79
N SER A 153 -12.11 7.83 -6.81
CA SER A 153 -12.20 7.46 -8.22
C SER A 153 -10.83 7.06 -8.80
N GLY A 154 -9.74 7.42 -8.11
CA GLY A 154 -8.37 7.24 -8.58
C GLY A 154 -7.85 8.40 -9.44
N ASP A 155 -8.58 9.51 -9.50
CA ASP A 155 -8.21 10.75 -10.17
C ASP A 155 -7.33 11.60 -9.24
N ILE A 156 -6.48 12.43 -9.85
CA ILE A 156 -5.56 13.30 -9.12
C ILE A 156 -6.20 14.67 -8.95
N ASP A 157 -6.29 15.13 -7.69
CA ASP A 157 -6.71 16.50 -7.38
C ASP A 157 -5.56 17.48 -7.63
N GLU A 158 -5.46 17.97 -8.87
CA GLU A 158 -4.47 18.97 -9.26
C GLU A 158 -4.62 20.29 -8.50
N ALA A 159 -5.85 20.68 -8.14
CA ALA A 159 -6.11 21.93 -7.43
C ALA A 159 -5.59 21.88 -5.98
N ALA A 160 -5.76 20.74 -5.31
CA ALA A 160 -5.18 20.51 -3.98
C ALA A 160 -3.64 20.54 -4.05
N ILE A 161 -3.03 19.89 -5.05
CA ILE A 161 -1.58 19.92 -5.25
C ILE A 161 -1.08 21.36 -5.44
N GLU A 162 -1.75 22.17 -6.27
CA GLU A 162 -1.35 23.55 -6.50
C GLU A 162 -1.43 24.42 -5.25
N ALA A 163 -2.50 24.28 -4.47
CA ALA A 163 -2.68 24.99 -3.21
C ALA A 163 -1.57 24.64 -2.20
N ASP A 164 -1.26 23.36 -2.05
CA ASP A 164 -0.23 22.92 -1.12
C ASP A 164 1.18 23.28 -1.59
N LEU A 165 1.44 23.24 -2.90
CA LEU A 165 2.69 23.77 -3.48
C LEU A 165 2.86 25.27 -3.22
N GLN A 166 1.78 26.05 -3.26
CA GLN A 166 1.82 27.47 -2.92
C GLN A 166 2.11 27.66 -1.44
N ALA A 167 1.37 27.00 -0.56
CA ALA A 167 1.60 27.04 0.89
C ALA A 167 3.03 26.60 1.26
N LEU A 168 3.59 25.65 0.52
CA LEU A 168 4.96 25.18 0.70
C LEU A 168 5.99 26.25 0.36
N LEU A 169 5.81 27.00 -0.72
CA LEU A 169 6.71 28.12 -1.06
C LEU A 169 6.57 29.30 -0.10
N GLU A 170 5.38 29.57 0.41
CA GLU A 170 5.17 30.58 1.45
C GLU A 170 5.94 30.24 2.72
N ARG A 171 5.96 28.96 3.10
CA ARG A 171 6.74 28.46 4.25
C ARG A 171 8.23 28.36 3.95
N LYS A 172 8.62 28.01 2.72
CA LYS A 172 10.01 27.78 2.29
C LYS A 172 10.34 28.63 1.05
N PRO A 173 10.49 29.96 1.20
CA PRO A 173 10.66 30.85 0.06
C PRO A 173 11.98 30.65 -0.71
N HIS A 174 12.98 30.04 -0.07
CA HIS A 174 14.26 29.71 -0.71
C HIS A 174 14.16 28.54 -1.71
N TRP A 175 13.05 27.81 -1.71
CA TRP A 175 12.76 26.76 -2.70
C TRP A 175 12.21 27.34 -4.00
N ALA A 176 11.77 28.59 -4.00
CA ALA A 176 11.36 29.26 -5.23
C ALA A 176 12.58 29.50 -6.13
N LYS A 177 12.42 29.24 -7.43
CA LYS A 177 13.41 29.58 -8.43
C LYS A 177 13.57 31.09 -8.44
N SER A 178 14.71 31.58 -7.97
CA SER A 178 15.06 32.99 -8.10
C SER A 178 14.90 33.40 -9.57
N GLN A 179 14.09 34.42 -9.83
CA GLN A 179 13.99 34.93 -11.19
C GLN A 179 15.39 35.28 -11.67
N PRO A 180 15.80 34.84 -12.87
CA PRO A 180 17.08 35.26 -13.41
C PRO A 180 17.06 36.78 -13.44
N GLN A 181 18.01 37.43 -12.73
CA GLN A 181 18.26 38.85 -12.94
C GLN A 181 18.47 39.04 -14.44
N GLU A 182 17.52 39.72 -15.08
CA GLU A 182 17.54 40.00 -16.51
C GLU A 182 18.80 40.80 -16.84
N GLY A 183 19.82 40.10 -17.33
CA GLY A 183 21.05 40.75 -17.76
C GLY A 183 22.22 39.79 -17.87
N PRO A 184 23.03 39.87 -18.93
CA PRO A 184 24.35 39.27 -18.93
C PRO A 184 25.07 39.75 -17.67
N ARG A 185 25.52 38.83 -16.82
CA ARG A 185 26.43 39.18 -15.71
C ARG A 185 27.65 39.80 -16.37
N ARG A 186 27.71 41.12 -16.38
CA ARG A 186 28.88 41.83 -16.90
C ARG A 186 30.04 41.33 -16.04
N PRO A 187 31.11 40.76 -16.64
CA PRO A 187 32.29 40.44 -15.86
C PRO A 187 32.68 41.72 -15.13
N ALA A 188 32.78 41.64 -13.80
CA ALA A 188 33.17 42.79 -13.01
C ALA A 188 34.48 43.31 -13.61
N PRO A 189 34.56 44.60 -14.01
CA PRO A 189 35.77 45.12 -14.62
C PRO A 189 36.91 44.93 -13.63
N ASP A 190 37.86 44.07 -14.01
CA ASP A 190 39.06 43.82 -13.23
C ASP A 190 39.85 45.13 -13.14
N ARG A 191 39.90 45.70 -11.92
CA ARG A 191 40.58 46.97 -11.66
C ARG A 191 42.08 46.87 -11.93
N THR A 192 42.64 45.66 -12.02
CA THR A 192 44.06 45.45 -12.35
C THR A 192 44.35 45.55 -13.85
N GLN A 193 43.34 45.40 -14.72
CA GLN A 193 43.51 45.47 -16.18
C GLN A 193 43.34 46.89 -16.76
N ALA A 194 42.62 47.79 -16.09
CA ALA A 194 42.38 49.15 -16.59
C ALA A 194 43.48 50.18 -16.19
N SER A 195 44.44 49.81 -15.35
CA SER A 195 45.50 50.72 -14.88
C SER A 195 46.47 51.19 -15.97
N GLY A 196 46.39 50.63 -17.18
CA GLY A 196 47.23 51.01 -18.33
C GLY A 196 46.61 52.00 -19.32
N ALA A 197 45.28 52.22 -19.30
CA ALA A 197 44.57 52.92 -20.37
C ALA A 197 44.61 54.47 -20.27
N ASN A 198 45.10 55.01 -19.15
CA ASN A 198 45.30 56.46 -18.96
C ASN A 198 46.76 56.90 -19.18
N LYS A 199 47.51 56.20 -20.05
CA LYS A 199 48.76 56.74 -20.57
C LYS A 199 48.38 57.79 -21.62
N LYS A 200 48.68 59.06 -21.31
CA LYS A 200 48.59 60.16 -22.28
C LYS A 200 49.17 59.67 -23.60
N GLN A 201 48.36 59.72 -24.65
CA GLN A 201 48.75 59.30 -25.99
C GLN A 201 50.11 59.90 -26.33
N ALA A 202 51.07 59.07 -26.73
CA ALA A 202 52.38 59.57 -27.13
C ALA A 202 52.18 60.64 -28.20
N PRO A 203 52.89 61.78 -28.13
CA PRO A 203 52.75 62.85 -29.12
C PRO A 203 52.94 62.27 -30.51
N SER A 204 52.10 62.71 -31.45
CA SER A 204 52.24 62.21 -32.82
C SER A 204 53.58 62.70 -33.38
N PRO A 205 54.24 61.96 -34.29
CA PRO A 205 55.50 62.41 -34.91
C PRO A 205 55.38 63.80 -35.55
N ARG A 206 54.16 64.21 -35.94
CA ARG A 206 53.86 65.54 -36.46
C ARG A 206 53.95 66.62 -35.39
N ASP A 207 53.52 66.34 -34.17
CA ASP A 207 53.58 67.28 -33.04
C ASP A 207 55.03 67.46 -32.56
N GLU A 208 55.82 66.39 -32.57
CA GLU A 208 57.26 66.45 -32.27
C GLU A 208 58.01 67.28 -33.32
N PHE A 209 57.71 67.06 -34.60
CA PHE A 209 58.32 67.82 -35.70
C PHE A 209 57.93 69.31 -35.68
N ALA A 210 56.66 69.62 -35.39
CA ALA A 210 56.20 71.00 -35.24
C ALA A 210 56.87 71.72 -34.05
N GLY A 211 57.03 71.03 -32.92
CA GLY A 211 57.78 71.53 -31.77
C GLY A 211 59.23 71.84 -32.15
N TRP A 212 59.91 70.91 -32.83
CA TRP A 212 61.28 71.10 -33.28
C TRP A 212 61.45 72.29 -34.25
N LEU A 213 60.59 72.41 -35.26
CA LEU A 213 60.60 73.54 -36.20
C LEU A 213 60.42 74.89 -35.48
N SER A 214 59.49 74.95 -34.53
CA SER A 214 59.22 76.18 -33.77
C SER A 214 60.40 76.62 -32.89
N THR A 215 61.28 75.70 -32.49
CA THR A 215 62.49 76.02 -31.72
C THR A 215 63.65 76.53 -32.56
N GLN A 216 63.68 76.25 -33.87
CA GLN A 216 64.76 76.67 -34.78
C GLN A 216 64.50 78.02 -35.47
N LEU A 217 63.26 78.54 -35.39
CA LEU A 217 62.81 79.79 -36.03
C LEU A 217 62.80 81.00 -35.08
N LYS A 218 63.52 80.93 -33.95
CA LYS A 218 63.70 82.03 -32.99
C LYS A 218 65.10 82.62 -33.04
#